data_AF-A0AAE4L102-F1
#
_entry.id   AF-A0AAE4L102-F1
#
_cell.length_a   1.000
_cell.length_b   1.000
_cell.length_c   1.000
_cell.angle_alpha   90.00
_cell.angle_beta   90.00
_cell.angle_gamma   90.00
#
_symmetry.space_group_name_H-M   'P 1'
#
loop_
_entity.id
_entity.type
_entity.pdbx_description
1 polymer ?
#
loop_
_entity_poly.entity_id
_entity_poly.type
_entity_poly.pdbx_seq_one_letter_code
_entity_poly.pdbx_strand_id
1 'polypeptide(L)'
;MVWKEVIRQEKVDNTILRNGLRLLHQSSWRNRKEQHTLLDFSKQLQNVMQLHLGTEKLVVGIPGFGKEVTLLEIDECDFVPHCQIEQVVESAEGHFIKLRLIETS
;
A
#
# COMPACT_ATOMS: atom_id res chain seq x y z
N MET A 1 -13.89 3.22 -6.22
CA MET A 1 -13.74 2.25 -5.12
C MET A 1 -13.88 0.87 -5.72
N VAL A 2 -12.92 -0.02 -5.49
CA VAL A 2 -12.91 -1.35 -6.11
C VAL A 2 -12.40 -2.36 -5.08
N TRP A 3 -13.08 -3.50 -4.98
CA TRP A 3 -12.63 -4.66 -4.21
C TRP A 3 -11.55 -5.40 -4.97
N LYS A 4 -10.48 -5.79 -4.28
CA LYS A 4 -9.33 -6.49 -4.86
C LYS A 4 -9.08 -7.76 -4.07
N GLU A 5 -8.87 -8.87 -4.76
CA GLU A 5 -8.48 -10.13 -4.14
C GLU A 5 -7.02 -10.09 -3.71
N VAL A 6 -6.75 -10.54 -2.50
CA VAL A 6 -5.42 -10.72 -1.93
C VAL A 6 -4.97 -12.16 -2.20
N ILE A 7 -3.92 -12.29 -2.99
CA ILE A 7 -3.37 -13.59 -3.38
C ILE A 7 -2.23 -14.07 -2.48
N ARG A 8 -1.59 -13.13 -1.78
CA ARG A 8 -0.54 -13.42 -0.79
C ARG A 8 -0.50 -12.35 0.28
N GLN A 9 -0.25 -12.79 1.52
CA GLN A 9 0.00 -11.91 2.65
C GLN A 9 1.31 -12.29 3.33
N GLU A 10 2.12 -11.28 3.68
CA GLU A 10 3.34 -11.47 4.45
C GLU A 10 3.55 -10.35 5.45
N LYS A 11 4.17 -10.66 6.59
CA LYS A 11 4.60 -9.66 7.57
C LYS A 11 6.09 -9.45 7.45
N VAL A 12 6.51 -8.19 7.30
CA VAL A 12 7.91 -7.82 7.19
C VAL A 12 8.28 -6.76 8.21
N ASP A 13 9.51 -6.79 8.70
CA ASP A 13 10.06 -5.74 9.55
C ASP A 13 10.83 -4.72 8.72
N ASN A 14 10.24 -3.53 8.51
CA ASN A 14 10.90 -2.47 7.77
C ASN A 14 10.46 -1.09 8.26
N THR A 15 11.32 -0.44 9.04
CA THR A 15 11.05 0.87 9.65
C THR A 15 10.89 1.97 8.60
N ILE A 16 11.67 1.93 7.51
CA ILE A 16 11.61 2.94 6.44
C ILE A 16 10.27 2.83 5.71
N LEU A 17 9.91 1.62 5.30
CA LEU A 17 8.64 1.33 4.64
C LEU A 17 7.45 1.71 5.53
N ARG A 18 7.47 1.29 6.81
CA ARG A 18 6.42 1.62 7.79
C ARG A 18 6.22 3.13 7.90
N ASN A 19 7.31 3.87 8.12
CA ASN A 19 7.23 5.32 8.26
C ASN A 19 6.83 6.01 6.96
N GLY A 20 7.29 5.49 5.82
CA GLY A 20 6.93 6.02 4.51
C GLY A 20 5.44 5.85 4.20
N LEU A 21 4.87 4.67 4.47
CA LEU A 21 3.43 4.42 4.37
C LEU A 21 2.62 5.33 5.32
N ARG A 22 3.07 5.49 6.57
CA ARG A 22 2.43 6.42 7.52
C ARG A 22 2.46 7.86 7.04
N LEU A 23 3.58 8.30 6.46
CA LEU A 23 3.74 9.63 5.91
C LEU A 23 2.81 9.85 4.70
N LEU A 24 2.72 8.84 3.82
CA LEU A 24 1.78 8.85 2.70
C LEU A 24 0.34 8.98 3.19
N HIS A 25 -0.02 8.47 4.37
CA HIS A 25 -1.37 8.60 4.95
C HIS A 25 -1.66 9.95 5.62
N GLN A 26 -0.64 10.81 5.84
CA GLN A 26 -0.82 12.13 6.46
C GLN A 26 -1.22 13.19 5.43
N SER A 27 -2.50 13.60 5.45
CA SER A 27 -3.03 14.64 4.56
C SER A 27 -2.24 15.95 4.62
N SER A 28 -1.85 16.40 5.81
CA SER A 28 -1.06 17.62 6.00
C SER A 28 0.30 17.59 5.32
N TRP A 29 0.91 16.41 5.21
CA TRP A 29 2.17 16.24 4.50
C TRP A 29 1.93 16.19 2.99
N ARG A 30 0.96 15.40 2.54
CA ARG A 30 0.60 15.27 1.12
C ARG A 30 0.27 16.62 0.49
N ASN A 31 -0.56 17.42 1.15
CA ASN A 31 -1.03 18.71 0.65
C ASN A 31 0.08 19.78 0.55
N ARG A 32 1.28 19.51 1.08
CA ARG A 32 2.45 20.40 0.97
C ARG A 32 3.45 19.94 -0.09
N LYS A 33 3.15 18.88 -0.83
CA LYS A 33 4.03 18.30 -1.84
C LYS A 33 3.45 18.49 -3.23
N GLU A 34 4.34 18.64 -4.19
CA GLU A 34 3.97 18.62 -5.59
C GLU A 34 3.50 17.22 -5.98
N GLN A 35 2.54 17.15 -6.90
CA GLN A 35 1.94 15.89 -7.34
C GLN A 35 3.00 14.89 -7.85
N HIS A 36 3.99 15.35 -8.60
CA HIS A 36 5.08 14.52 -9.12
C HIS A 36 5.90 13.88 -7.97
N THR A 37 6.17 14.65 -6.90
CA THR A 37 6.91 14.15 -5.72
C THR A 37 6.12 13.05 -5.00
N LEU A 38 4.80 13.19 -4.91
CA LEU A 38 3.95 12.17 -4.30
C LEU A 38 3.94 10.88 -5.12
N LEU A 39 3.88 11.00 -6.45
CA LEU A 39 3.88 9.86 -7.37
C LEU A 39 5.19 9.09 -7.28
N ASP A 40 6.32 9.78 -7.34
CA ASP A 40 7.65 9.17 -7.20
C ASP A 40 7.79 8.47 -5.84
N PHE A 41 7.34 9.11 -4.77
CA PHE A 41 7.36 8.53 -3.44
C PHE A 41 6.49 7.27 -3.35
N SER A 42 5.29 7.28 -3.93
CA SER A 42 4.40 6.12 -3.95
C SER A 42 5.00 4.96 -4.74
N LYS A 43 5.65 5.26 -5.87
CA LYS A 43 6.36 4.27 -6.68
C LYS A 43 7.56 3.66 -5.94
N GLN A 44 8.31 4.47 -5.19
CA GLN A 44 9.39 3.97 -4.35
C GLN A 44 8.89 3.01 -3.27
N LEU A 45 7.79 3.35 -2.60
CA LEU A 45 7.17 2.45 -1.61
C LEU A 45 6.70 1.15 -2.27
N GLN A 46 6.06 1.24 -3.43
CA GLN A 46 5.62 0.08 -4.20
C GLN A 46 6.78 -0.86 -4.53
N ASN A 47 7.88 -0.32 -5.06
CA ASN A 47 9.07 -1.09 -5.39
C ASN A 47 9.64 -1.80 -4.16
N VAL A 48 9.70 -1.13 -3.01
CA VAL A 48 10.20 -1.75 -1.76
C VAL A 48 9.30 -2.91 -1.32
N MET A 49 7.98 -2.74 -1.42
CA MET A 49 7.02 -3.81 -1.08
C MET A 49 7.13 -5.01 -2.04
N GLN A 50 7.25 -4.75 -3.33
CA GLN A 50 7.47 -5.76 -4.37
C GLN A 50 8.76 -6.54 -4.17
N LEU A 51 9.85 -5.84 -3.79
CA LEU A 51 11.14 -6.47 -3.49
C LEU A 51 11.06 -7.42 -2.30
N HIS A 52 10.30 -7.07 -1.25
CA HIS A 52 10.09 -7.98 -0.10
C HIS A 52 9.37 -9.26 -0.51
N LEU A 53 8.37 -9.16 -1.39
CA LEU A 53 7.59 -10.33 -1.82
C LEU A 53 8.21 -11.08 -3.01
N GLY A 54 9.18 -10.48 -3.71
CA GLY A 54 9.73 -11.02 -4.94
C GLY A 54 8.70 -11.09 -6.07
N THR A 55 7.86 -10.06 -6.20
CA THR A 55 6.75 -10.01 -7.17
C THR A 55 6.77 -8.73 -8.00
N GLU A 56 6.21 -8.78 -9.20
CA GLU A 56 5.93 -7.60 -10.04
C GLU A 56 4.48 -7.11 -9.86
N LYS A 57 3.63 -7.86 -9.16
CA LYS A 57 2.24 -7.49 -8.90
C LYS A 57 2.13 -6.33 -7.92
N LEU A 58 0.95 -5.72 -7.88
CA LEU A 58 0.65 -4.63 -6.96
C LEU A 58 0.63 -5.17 -5.52
N VAL A 59 1.18 -4.38 -4.59
CA VAL A 59 1.34 -4.78 -3.19
C VAL A 59 0.89 -3.62 -2.33
N VAL A 60 0.07 -3.90 -1.33
CA VAL A 60 -0.46 -2.88 -0.43
C VAL A 60 0.05 -3.12 0.98
N GLY A 61 0.63 -2.07 1.56
CA GLY A 61 1.25 -2.13 2.89
C GLY A 61 0.37 -1.54 3.98
N ILE A 62 0.20 -2.28 5.08
CA ILE A 62 -0.45 -1.83 6.31
C ILE A 62 0.62 -1.64 7.39
N PRO A 63 0.88 -0.40 7.85
CA PRO A 63 1.79 -0.15 8.96
C PRO A 63 1.30 -0.82 10.26
N GLY A 64 2.11 -1.73 10.82
CA GLY A 64 1.85 -2.40 12.09
C GLY A 64 2.52 -1.72 13.30
N PHE A 65 2.63 -2.48 14.40
CA PHE A 65 3.33 -2.03 15.61
C PHE A 65 4.85 -2.13 15.45
N GLY A 66 5.60 -1.27 16.15
CA GLY A 66 7.06 -1.28 16.10
C GLY A 66 7.63 -1.02 14.71
N LYS A 67 8.16 -2.07 14.07
CA LYS A 67 8.76 -2.03 12.72
C LYS A 67 7.95 -2.82 11.69
N GLU A 68 6.88 -3.48 12.12
CA GLU A 68 6.09 -4.40 11.31
C GLU A 68 5.33 -3.65 10.21
N VAL A 69 5.25 -4.26 9.04
CA VAL A 69 4.36 -3.91 7.94
C VAL A 69 3.73 -5.20 7.42
N THR A 70 2.42 -5.25 7.33
CA THR A 70 1.72 -6.33 6.63
C THR A 70 1.63 -5.96 5.15
N LEU A 71 2.17 -6.80 4.29
CA LEU A 71 2.12 -6.68 2.83
C LEU A 71 1.04 -7.59 2.27
N LEU A 72 0.19 -7.04 1.42
CA LEU A 72 -0.89 -7.73 0.73
C LEU A 72 -0.64 -7.64 -0.77
N GLU A 73 -0.25 -8.74 -1.39
CA GLU A 73 -0.17 -8.85 -2.84
C GLU A 73 -1.58 -9.03 -3.40
N ILE A 74 -1.93 -8.26 -4.42
CA ILE A 74 -3.21 -8.35 -5.11
C ILE A 74 -3.02 -8.79 -6.56
N ASP A 75 -4.03 -9.42 -7.14
CA ASP A 75 -3.97 -9.95 -8.51
C ASP A 75 -4.11 -8.87 -9.60
N GLU A 76 -3.29 -7.82 -9.50
CA GLU A 76 -3.21 -6.73 -10.46
C GLU A 76 -1.77 -6.29 -10.70
N CYS A 77 -1.46 -5.91 -11.94
CA CYS A 77 -0.15 -5.39 -12.30
C CYS A 77 -0.14 -3.86 -12.45
N ASP A 78 -1.31 -3.25 -12.65
CA ASP A 78 -1.40 -1.81 -12.89
C ASP A 78 -1.13 -1.04 -11.59
N PHE A 79 -0.06 -0.25 -11.59
CA PHE A 79 0.27 0.59 -10.45
C PHE A 79 -0.80 1.66 -10.25
N VAL A 80 -1.48 1.60 -9.11
CA VAL A 80 -2.42 2.64 -8.68
C VAL A 80 -1.78 3.45 -7.54
N PRO A 81 -1.31 4.68 -7.80
CA PRO A 81 -0.66 5.48 -6.78
C PRO A 81 -1.66 5.91 -5.70
N HIS A 82 -1.13 6.24 -4.52
CA HIS A 82 -1.89 6.85 -3.44
C HIS A 82 -3.10 6.02 -2.97
N CYS A 83 -2.98 4.70 -2.91
CA CYS A 83 -4.05 3.86 -2.37
C CYS A 83 -3.97 3.75 -0.85
N GLN A 84 -5.12 3.83 -0.18
CA GLN A 84 -5.30 3.44 1.21
C GLN A 84 -6.29 2.28 1.29
N ILE A 85 -5.99 1.31 2.16
CA ILE A 85 -6.95 0.27 2.52
C ILE A 85 -8.01 0.90 3.42
N GLU A 86 -9.25 0.90 2.96
CA GLU A 86 -10.41 1.30 3.78
C GLU A 86 -10.98 0.12 4.55
N GLN A 87 -11.01 -1.05 3.93
CA GLN A 87 -11.65 -2.22 4.49
C GLN A 87 -10.90 -3.49 4.10
N VAL A 88 -10.84 -4.42 5.03
CA VAL A 88 -10.34 -5.78 4.85
C VAL A 88 -11.48 -6.72 5.17
N VAL A 89 -11.75 -7.68 4.29
CA VAL A 89 -12.76 -8.73 4.48
C VAL A 89 -12.11 -10.08 4.21
N GLU A 90 -12.13 -10.93 5.22
CA GLU A 90 -11.78 -12.35 5.09
C GLU A 90 -13.08 -13.16 5.09
N SER A 91 -13.28 -13.99 4.07
CA SER A 91 -14.43 -14.90 3.96
C SER A 91 -13.98 -16.31 3.56
N ALA A 92 -14.91 -17.26 3.57
CA ALA A 92 -14.66 -18.62 3.06
C ALA A 92 -14.29 -18.64 1.56
N GLU A 93 -14.58 -17.55 0.83
CA GLU A 93 -14.38 -17.40 -0.61
C GLU A 93 -13.03 -16.72 -0.93
N GLY A 94 -12.33 -16.16 0.06
CA GLY A 94 -11.04 -15.50 -0.13
C GLY A 94 -10.80 -14.31 0.80
N HIS A 95 -9.66 -13.66 0.60
CA HIS A 95 -9.27 -12.45 1.32
C HIS A 95 -9.35 -11.26 0.37
N PHE A 96 -10.17 -10.25 0.70
CA PHE A 96 -10.43 -9.10 -0.15
C PHE A 96 -10.13 -7.79 0.58
N ILE A 97 -9.56 -6.84 -0.15
CA ILE A 97 -9.35 -5.47 0.32
C ILE A 97 -10.11 -4.46 -0.53
N LYS A 98 -10.66 -3.45 0.13
CA LYS A 98 -11.25 -2.29 -0.53
C LYS A 98 -10.25 -1.15 -0.55
N LEU A 99 -9.86 -0.77 -1.76
CA LEU A 99 -8.95 0.35 -1.96
C LEU A 99 -9.73 1.64 -2.22
N ARG A 100 -9.27 2.70 -1.57
CA ARG A 100 -9.63 4.09 -1.88
C ARG A 100 -8.43 4.81 -2.44
N LEU A 101 -8.65 5.50 -3.55
CA LEU A 101 -7.71 6.48 -4.06
C LEU A 101 -7.70 7.67 -3.09
N ILE A 102 -6.53 8.01 -2.58
CA ILE A 102 -6.32 9.24 -1.84
C ILE A 102 -6.30 10.37 -2.86
N GLU A 103 -7.29 11.25 -2.79
CA GLU A 103 -7.31 12.47 -3.58
C GLU A 103 -6.17 13.40 -3.14
N THR A 104 -5.36 13.83 -4.11
CA THR A 104 -4.39 14.91 -3.94
C THR A 104 -5.02 16.17 -4.49
N SER A 105 -5.24 17.17 -3.62
CA SER A 105 -5.84 18.48 -3.96
C SER A 105 -4.93 19.34 -4.82
#